data_AF-A0A412VZB6-F1
#
_entry.id   AF-A0A412VZB6-F1
#
_cell.length_a   1.000
_cell.length_b   1.000
_cell.length_c   1.000
_cell.angle_alpha   90.00
_cell.angle_beta   90.00
_cell.angle_gamma   90.00
#
_symmetry.space_group_name_H-M   'P 1'
#
loop_
_entity.id
_entity.type
_entity.pdbx_description
1 polymer ?
#
loop_
_entity_poly.entity_id
_entity_poly.type
_entity_poly.pdbx_seq_one_letter_code
_entity_poly.pdbx_strand_id
1 'polypeptide(L)'
;MKKLRLMFRWTFVFVLLGMLHVHANVYPQNGQQVTLSMKAASLKDVLWAIERQTSFVFMYNEEDLDKIGKVDVDVQGDDIRTILNVCLKGTTLTYVLQDNVIVLKPTIPQKTVKEVLLKGKVVDEKKEPLPGVTILVKGTSVGAVTDANGQFAMRVPETANLALVFSFIGMEPKEVAYKGQQEFYVVMKTAKEELEEVVVTGYMKLKKESFTGNTTTVNKDQLLKTNNKNVIAALQAFEPSFRIKDNKS
;
A
#
# COMPACT_ATOMS: atom_id res chain seq x y z
N MET A 1 24.87 -1.30 81.06
CA MET A 1 24.34 -0.30 80.11
C MET A 1 25.39 0.26 79.15
N LYS A 2 26.50 0.88 79.60
CA LYS A 2 27.51 1.49 78.70
C LYS A 2 28.26 0.50 77.78
N LYS A 3 28.64 -0.69 78.29
CA LYS A 3 29.30 -1.74 77.48
C LYS A 3 28.40 -2.31 76.38
N LEU A 4 27.10 -2.43 76.63
CA LEU A 4 26.13 -2.93 75.66
C LEU A 4 25.91 -1.94 74.50
N ARG A 5 25.85 -0.63 74.79
CA ARG A 5 25.77 0.42 73.76
C ARG A 5 27.04 0.51 72.92
N LEU A 6 28.20 0.29 73.53
CA LEU A 6 29.48 0.26 72.81
C LEU A 6 29.51 -0.95 71.86
N MET A 7 29.14 -2.14 72.35
CA MET A 7 29.09 -3.37 71.55
C MET A 7 28.14 -3.24 70.35
N PHE A 8 26.94 -2.68 70.55
CA PHE A 8 25.97 -2.44 69.47
C PHE A 8 26.52 -1.50 68.38
N ARG A 9 27.29 -0.48 68.80
CA ARG A 9 27.91 0.49 67.89
C ARG A 9 28.99 -0.14 67.03
N TRP A 10 29.78 -1.07 67.58
CA TRP A 10 30.80 -1.81 66.82
C TRP A 10 30.19 -2.84 65.87
N THR A 11 29.14 -3.55 66.25
CA THR A 11 28.39 -4.43 65.33
C THR A 11 27.77 -3.65 64.19
N PHE A 12 27.22 -2.45 64.44
CA PHE A 12 26.65 -1.62 63.39
C PHE A 12 27.71 -1.15 62.39
N VAL A 13 28.90 -0.74 62.88
CA VAL A 13 30.03 -0.36 62.02
C VAL A 13 30.54 -1.54 61.19
N PHE A 14 30.59 -2.75 61.76
CA PHE A 14 30.99 -3.95 61.02
C PHE A 14 30.00 -4.35 59.92
N VAL A 15 28.70 -4.25 60.18
CA VAL A 15 27.66 -4.51 59.17
C VAL A 15 27.68 -3.43 58.09
N LEU A 16 27.92 -2.17 58.45
CA LEU A 16 28.00 -1.06 57.50
C LEU A 16 29.24 -1.15 56.60
N LEU A 17 30.39 -1.58 57.14
CA LEU A 17 31.59 -1.84 56.34
C LEU A 17 31.42 -3.03 55.39
N GLY A 18 30.68 -4.07 55.80
CA GLY A 18 30.40 -5.22 54.94
C GLY A 18 29.53 -4.90 53.71
N MET A 19 28.70 -3.85 53.78
CA MET A 19 27.85 -3.43 52.66
C MET A 19 28.53 -2.50 51.66
N LEU A 20 29.74 -2.00 51.95
CA LEU A 20 30.50 -1.07 51.09
C LEU A 20 31.33 -1.76 50.00
N HIS A 21 31.23 -3.09 49.84
CA HIS A 21 31.92 -3.84 48.79
C HIS A 21 31.02 -4.36 47.67
N VAL A 22 29.77 -3.89 47.56
CA VAL A 22 28.96 -4.13 46.36
C VAL A 22 29.28 -3.07 45.32
N HIS A 23 30.46 -3.19 44.69
CA HIS A 23 30.64 -2.61 43.36
C HIS A 23 29.87 -3.50 42.39
N ALA A 24 28.71 -3.02 41.93
CA ALA A 24 27.98 -3.64 40.84
C ALA A 24 28.73 -3.39 39.53
N ASN A 25 29.81 -4.15 39.30
CA ASN A 25 30.19 -4.47 37.93
C ASN A 25 29.08 -5.40 37.43
N VAL A 26 28.13 -4.81 36.71
CA VAL A 26 27.11 -5.56 35.98
C VAL A 26 27.87 -6.33 34.91
N TYR A 27 28.32 -7.54 35.26
CA TYR A 27 28.78 -8.50 34.26
C TYR A 27 27.57 -8.82 33.38
N PRO A 28 27.63 -8.58 32.06
CA PRO A 28 26.52 -8.90 31.18
C PRO A 28 26.24 -10.40 31.29
N GLN A 29 25.03 -10.76 31.70
CA GLN A 29 24.70 -12.16 31.94
C GLN A 29 24.68 -13.03 30.67
N ASN A 30 24.84 -12.47 29.46
CA ASN A 30 24.79 -13.23 28.19
C ASN A 30 25.42 -12.51 26.96
N GLY A 31 26.28 -11.50 27.13
CA GLY A 31 26.81 -10.73 25.99
C GLY A 31 28.30 -10.98 25.74
N GLN A 32 28.66 -11.52 24.58
CA GLN A 32 30.04 -11.43 24.08
C GLN A 32 30.34 -9.94 23.89
N GLN A 33 31.10 -9.36 24.81
CA GLN A 33 31.50 -7.95 24.70
C GLN A 33 32.42 -7.81 23.50
N VAL A 34 31.97 -7.07 22.49
CA VAL A 34 32.80 -6.74 21.33
C VAL A 34 33.24 -5.30 21.49
N THR A 35 34.56 -5.12 21.50
CA THR A 35 35.18 -3.80 21.49
C THR A 35 35.90 -3.64 20.17
N LEU A 36 35.48 -2.67 19.37
CA LEU A 36 36.07 -2.40 18.07
C LEU A 36 36.31 -0.91 17.90
N SER A 37 37.57 -0.54 17.70
CA SER A 37 37.98 0.82 17.39
C SER A 37 38.90 0.79 16.18
N MET A 38 38.36 1.21 15.04
CA MET A 38 39.04 1.23 13.74
C MET A 38 38.71 2.52 13.00
N LYS A 39 39.75 3.19 12.51
CA LYS A 39 39.61 4.40 11.68
C LYS A 39 39.97 4.08 10.25
N ALA A 40 39.17 4.56 9.31
CA ALA A 40 39.37 4.43 7.87
C ALA A 40 39.61 2.97 7.43
N ALA A 41 38.90 2.03 8.04
CA ALA A 41 38.99 0.59 7.74
C ALA A 41 38.02 0.20 6.63
N SER A 42 38.32 -0.89 5.91
CA SER A 42 37.35 -1.46 4.98
C SER A 42 36.23 -2.14 5.78
N LEU A 43 35.01 -2.16 5.25
CA LEU A 43 33.91 -2.88 5.90
C LEU A 43 34.24 -4.37 6.07
N LYS A 44 35.01 -4.96 5.14
CA LYS A 44 35.53 -6.33 5.23
C LYS A 44 36.39 -6.53 6.47
N ASP A 45 37.33 -5.62 6.74
CA ASP A 45 38.21 -5.70 7.93
C ASP A 45 37.41 -5.59 9.24
N VAL A 46 36.42 -4.71 9.25
CA VAL A 46 35.51 -4.52 10.39
C VAL A 46 34.72 -5.79 10.66
N LEU A 47 34.08 -6.37 9.64
CA LEU A 47 33.30 -7.61 9.78
C LEU A 47 34.18 -8.77 10.25
N TRP A 48 35.38 -8.89 9.68
CA TRP A 48 36.34 -9.92 10.08
C TRP A 48 36.79 -9.76 11.54
N ALA A 49 37.03 -8.53 12.00
CA ALA A 49 37.40 -8.26 13.39
C ALA A 49 36.26 -8.61 14.37
N ILE A 50 35.00 -8.51 13.94
CA ILE A 50 33.83 -8.91 14.72
C ILE A 50 33.68 -10.44 14.72
N GLU A 51 33.85 -11.10 13.57
CA GLU A 51 33.84 -12.57 13.45
C GLU A 51 34.90 -13.22 14.33
N ARG A 52 36.07 -12.58 14.49
CA ARG A 52 37.14 -13.08 15.37
C ARG A 52 36.81 -12.99 16.87
N GLN A 53 35.89 -12.11 17.25
CA GLN A 53 35.50 -11.86 18.65
C GLN A 53 34.18 -12.54 19.01
N THR A 54 33.44 -13.05 18.02
CA THR A 54 32.09 -13.59 18.20
C THR A 54 31.96 -14.98 17.59
N SER A 55 30.83 -15.63 17.83
CA SER A 55 30.49 -16.90 17.17
C SER A 55 29.65 -16.72 15.90
N PHE A 56 29.50 -15.48 15.42
CA PHE A 56 28.72 -15.17 14.22
C PHE A 56 29.54 -15.37 12.95
N VAL A 57 28.88 -15.87 11.90
CA VAL A 57 29.45 -16.01 10.56
C VAL A 57 28.82 -14.97 9.64
N PHE A 58 29.65 -14.22 8.91
CA PHE A 58 29.16 -13.22 7.97
C PHE A 58 29.08 -13.78 6.55
N MET A 59 27.94 -13.59 5.90
CA MET A 59 27.73 -13.87 4.49
C MET A 59 27.41 -12.57 3.76
N TYR A 60 28.09 -12.33 2.64
CA TYR A 60 27.92 -11.12 1.87
C TYR A 60 28.38 -11.34 0.43
N ASN A 61 27.97 -10.47 -0.48
CA ASN A 61 28.51 -10.40 -1.83
C ASN A 61 29.71 -9.43 -1.83
N GLU A 62 30.87 -9.85 -2.33
CA GLU A 62 32.08 -9.01 -2.38
C GLU A 62 31.85 -7.72 -3.17
N GLU A 63 31.11 -7.80 -4.29
CA GLU A 63 30.81 -6.65 -5.13
C GLU A 63 30.03 -5.55 -4.39
N ASP A 64 29.22 -5.94 -3.41
CA ASP A 64 28.40 -5.00 -2.64
C ASP A 64 29.20 -4.36 -1.49
N LEU A 65 30.24 -5.03 -0.99
CA LEU A 65 31.16 -4.46 -0.01
C LEU A 65 32.18 -3.51 -0.65
N ASP A 66 32.67 -3.84 -1.85
CA ASP A 66 33.68 -3.01 -2.55
C ASP A 66 33.13 -1.64 -2.98
N LYS A 67 31.81 -1.54 -3.16
CA LYS A 67 31.11 -0.27 -3.42
C LYS A 67 31.09 0.65 -2.19
N ILE A 68 31.28 0.09 -1.00
CA ILE A 68 31.34 0.85 0.24
C ILE A 68 32.79 1.25 0.46
N GLY A 69 33.00 2.56 0.58
CA GLY A 69 34.30 3.10 0.92
C GLY A 69 34.75 2.73 2.34
N LYS A 70 35.69 3.52 2.86
CA LYS A 70 36.19 3.33 4.21
C LYS A 70 35.14 3.76 5.24
N VAL A 71 35.03 3.00 6.33
CA VAL A 71 34.15 3.30 7.46
C VAL A 71 34.98 3.56 8.72
N ASP A 72 34.53 4.52 9.51
CA ASP A 72 35.04 4.77 10.86
C ASP A 72 34.10 4.07 11.85
N VAL A 73 34.66 3.16 12.64
CA VAL A 73 33.90 2.38 13.61
C VAL A 73 34.56 2.51 14.96
N ASP A 74 33.84 3.13 15.89
CA ASP A 74 34.22 3.19 17.29
C ASP A 74 33.02 2.75 18.12
N VAL A 75 33.01 1.48 18.52
CA VAL A 75 31.88 0.87 19.21
C VAL A 75 32.35 -0.09 20.28
N GLN A 76 31.74 0.08 21.45
CA GLN A 76 31.83 -0.83 22.58
C GLN A 76 30.41 -1.23 22.94
N GLY A 77 30.09 -2.51 22.80
CA GLY A 77 28.72 -2.97 23.03
C GLY A 77 28.63 -4.46 23.26
N ASP A 78 27.58 -4.84 23.99
CA ASP A 78 27.30 -6.25 24.33
C ASP A 78 26.44 -6.96 23.27
N ASP A 79 25.81 -6.20 22.35
CA ASP A 79 24.89 -6.72 21.34
C ASP A 79 25.36 -6.47 19.91
N ILE A 80 25.50 -7.55 19.16
CA ILE A 80 25.93 -7.56 17.75
C ILE A 80 25.03 -6.71 16.85
N ARG A 81 23.72 -6.66 17.14
CA ARG A 81 22.77 -5.89 16.32
C ARG A 81 23.02 -4.40 16.44
N THR A 82 23.29 -3.96 17.67
CA THR A 82 23.65 -2.57 17.97
C THR A 82 24.95 -2.19 17.28
N ILE A 83 25.95 -3.07 17.32
CA ILE A 83 27.25 -2.88 16.66
C ILE A 83 27.06 -2.77 15.14
N LEU A 84 26.34 -3.69 14.52
CA LEU A 84 26.10 -3.69 13.07
C LEU A 84 25.27 -2.49 12.61
N ASN A 85 24.29 -2.05 13.40
CA ASN A 85 23.54 -0.83 13.11
C ASN A 85 24.44 0.40 13.06
N VAL A 86 25.47 0.47 13.92
CA VAL A 86 26.47 1.55 13.90
C VAL A 86 27.40 1.39 12.71
N CYS A 87 27.93 0.19 12.47
CA CYS A 87 28.88 -0.08 11.38
C CYS A 87 28.28 0.16 9.99
N LEU A 88 27.00 -0.15 9.80
CA LEU A 88 26.29 -0.01 8.53
C LEU A 88 25.61 1.36 8.40
N LYS A 89 25.68 2.22 9.42
CA LYS A 89 25.08 3.55 9.40
C LYS A 89 25.71 4.40 8.29
N GLY A 90 24.88 4.91 7.39
CA GLY A 90 25.36 5.71 6.25
C GLY A 90 25.82 4.88 5.04
N THR A 91 25.74 3.55 5.13
CA THR A 91 25.94 2.66 3.98
C THR A 91 24.61 2.31 3.31
N THR A 92 24.68 1.75 2.09
CA THR A 92 23.52 1.20 1.37
C THR A 92 23.25 -0.25 1.71
N LEU A 93 23.84 -0.82 2.77
CA LEU A 93 23.65 -2.20 3.18
C LEU A 93 22.73 -2.31 4.41
N THR A 94 22.07 -3.46 4.52
CA THR A 94 21.36 -3.92 5.71
C THR A 94 21.78 -5.36 5.99
N TYR A 95 21.41 -5.89 7.16
CA TYR A 95 21.69 -7.26 7.54
C TYR A 95 20.43 -8.01 7.95
N VAL A 96 20.45 -9.32 7.75
CA VAL A 96 19.48 -10.25 8.33
C VAL A 96 20.26 -11.20 9.22
N LEU A 97 19.84 -11.29 10.49
CA LEU A 97 20.36 -12.25 11.44
C LEU A 97 19.46 -13.49 11.42
N GLN A 98 20.04 -14.64 11.07
CA GLN A 98 19.37 -15.93 11.14
C GLN A 98 20.27 -16.87 11.94
N ASP A 99 19.86 -17.16 13.18
CA ASP A 99 20.63 -17.90 14.17
C ASP A 99 22.02 -17.26 14.41
N ASN A 100 23.09 -17.92 13.96
CA ASN A 100 24.47 -17.44 14.04
C ASN A 100 25.01 -16.90 12.71
N VAL A 101 24.18 -16.82 11.66
CA VAL A 101 24.59 -16.32 10.35
C VAL A 101 24.03 -14.92 10.13
N ILE A 102 24.90 -14.01 9.72
CA ILE A 102 24.57 -12.61 9.42
C ILE A 102 24.76 -12.38 7.94
N VAL A 103 23.65 -12.23 7.23
CA VAL A 103 23.65 -12.00 5.78
C VAL A 103 23.55 -10.50 5.51
N LEU A 104 24.61 -9.90 4.95
CA LEU A 104 24.56 -8.53 4.46
C LEU A 104 23.98 -8.51 3.06
N LYS A 105 23.05 -7.58 2.83
CA LYS A 105 22.41 -7.36 1.53
C LYS A 105 22.21 -5.87 1.28
N PRO A 106 22.16 -5.44 0.01
CA PRO A 106 21.77 -4.09 -0.34
C PRO A 106 20.42 -3.74 0.28
N THR A 107 20.39 -2.62 1.01
CA THR A 107 19.19 -1.89 1.30
C THR A 107 18.67 -1.36 -0.03
N ILE A 108 17.69 -2.06 -0.60
CA ILE A 108 16.80 -1.45 -1.58
C ILE A 108 16.15 -0.31 -0.80
N PRO A 109 16.31 0.97 -1.20
CA PRO A 109 15.58 2.04 -0.56
C PRO A 109 14.10 1.72 -0.75
N GLN A 110 13.46 1.18 0.28
CA GLN A 110 12.04 1.35 0.46
C GLN A 110 11.89 2.85 0.60
N LYS A 111 11.62 3.50 -0.53
CA LYS A 111 11.09 4.85 -0.54
C LYS A 111 9.91 4.76 0.41
N THR A 112 10.07 5.29 1.62
CA THR A 112 9.00 5.39 2.60
C THR A 112 7.97 6.25 1.91
N VAL A 113 7.00 5.58 1.29
CA VAL A 113 5.97 6.28 0.54
C VAL A 113 5.20 7.02 1.60
N LYS A 114 5.41 8.33 1.64
CA LYS A 114 4.82 9.18 2.66
C LYS A 114 3.32 8.97 2.60
N GLU A 115 2.74 8.40 3.65
CA GLU A 115 1.31 8.20 3.70
C GLU A 115 0.63 9.52 4.03
N VAL A 116 -0.42 9.86 3.29
CA VAL A 116 -1.26 11.02 3.56
C VAL A 116 -2.62 10.51 4.02
N LEU A 117 -3.13 11.12 5.09
CA LEU A 117 -4.48 10.89 5.56
C LEU A 117 -5.44 11.80 4.78
N LEU A 118 -6.26 11.19 3.94
CA LEU A 118 -7.34 11.88 3.23
C LEU A 118 -8.62 11.77 4.06
N LYS A 119 -9.33 12.88 4.21
CA LYS A 119 -10.62 12.96 4.88
C LYS A 119 -11.62 13.64 3.97
N GLY A 120 -12.89 13.41 4.18
CA GLY A 120 -13.90 14.16 3.45
C GLY A 120 -15.31 13.78 3.79
N LYS A 121 -16.24 14.45 3.10
CA LYS A 121 -17.67 14.23 3.19
C LYS A 121 -18.28 14.04 1.80
N VAL A 122 -19.14 13.03 1.68
CA VAL A 122 -19.90 12.73 0.49
C VAL A 122 -21.38 13.03 0.73
N VAL A 123 -21.99 13.74 -0.20
CA VAL A 123 -23.40 14.14 -0.16
C VAL A 123 -24.06 13.92 -1.52
N ASP A 124 -25.38 13.93 -1.55
CA ASP A 124 -26.16 13.93 -2.79
C ASP A 124 -26.42 15.37 -3.34
N GLU A 125 -27.16 15.47 -4.44
CA GLU A 125 -27.54 16.76 -5.05
C GLU A 125 -28.41 17.65 -4.14
N LYS A 126 -29.10 17.06 -3.15
CA LYS A 126 -29.90 17.76 -2.14
C LYS A 126 -29.08 18.15 -0.90
N LYS A 127 -27.78 17.84 -0.88
CA LYS A 127 -26.84 18.03 0.24
C LYS A 127 -27.10 17.11 1.44
N GLU A 128 -27.85 16.03 1.25
CA GLU A 128 -28.06 14.99 2.24
C GLU A 128 -26.81 14.09 2.31
N PRO A 129 -26.35 13.70 3.51
CA PRO A 129 -25.18 12.84 3.66
C PRO A 129 -25.43 11.45 3.07
N LEU A 130 -24.45 10.91 2.36
CA LEU A 130 -24.54 9.57 1.75
C LEU A 130 -23.70 8.55 2.53
N PRO A 131 -24.32 7.72 3.38
CA PRO A 131 -23.63 6.60 4.03
C PRO A 131 -23.42 5.42 3.07
N GLY A 132 -22.34 4.66 3.26
CA GLY A 132 -22.07 3.46 2.47
C GLY A 132 -21.47 3.68 1.07
N VAL A 133 -21.04 4.91 0.74
CA VAL A 133 -20.32 5.19 -0.50
C VAL A 133 -18.95 4.54 -0.44
N THR A 134 -18.59 3.78 -1.47
CA THR A 134 -17.26 3.17 -1.61
C THR A 134 -16.32 4.13 -2.31
N ILE A 135 -15.21 4.48 -1.64
CA ILE A 135 -14.11 5.28 -2.17
C ILE A 135 -12.94 4.34 -2.48
N LEU A 136 -12.45 4.33 -3.71
CA LEU A 136 -11.30 3.53 -4.12
C LEU A 136 -10.22 4.42 -4.74
N VAL A 137 -8.96 4.19 -4.38
CA VAL A 137 -7.83 4.77 -5.12
C VAL A 137 -7.67 4.01 -6.44
N LYS A 138 -7.83 4.73 -7.55
CA LYS A 138 -7.80 4.19 -8.91
C LYS A 138 -6.54 3.35 -9.15
N GLY A 139 -6.74 2.12 -9.62
CA GLY A 139 -5.64 1.18 -9.90
C GLY A 139 -5.07 0.46 -8.68
N THR A 140 -5.67 0.61 -7.50
CA THR A 140 -5.25 -0.08 -6.27
C THR A 140 -6.46 -0.72 -5.58
N SER A 141 -6.19 -1.57 -4.59
CA SER A 141 -7.22 -2.12 -3.68
C SER A 141 -7.41 -1.28 -2.42
N VAL A 142 -6.75 -0.11 -2.31
CA VAL A 142 -6.86 0.77 -1.15
C VAL A 142 -8.13 1.59 -1.28
N GLY A 143 -9.02 1.44 -0.31
CA GLY A 143 -10.32 2.11 -0.30
C GLY A 143 -10.85 2.33 1.11
N ALA A 144 -11.95 3.08 1.19
CA ALA A 144 -12.71 3.30 2.41
C ALA A 144 -14.20 3.42 2.09
N VAL A 145 -15.03 3.38 3.13
CA VAL A 145 -16.48 3.52 3.02
C VAL A 145 -16.92 4.71 3.87
N THR A 146 -17.93 5.46 3.42
CA THR A 146 -18.49 6.56 4.22
C THR A 146 -19.32 6.06 5.40
N ASP A 147 -19.25 6.79 6.52
CA ASP A 147 -20.03 6.56 7.73
C ASP A 147 -21.48 7.07 7.62
N ALA A 148 -22.26 6.96 8.71
CA ALA A 148 -23.65 7.42 8.80
C ALA A 148 -23.84 8.92 8.48
N ASN A 149 -22.79 9.74 8.66
CA ASN A 149 -22.79 11.17 8.39
C ASN A 149 -22.21 11.50 7.00
N GLY A 150 -21.94 10.49 6.17
CA GLY A 150 -21.31 10.62 4.86
C GLY A 150 -19.82 10.95 4.93
N GLN A 151 -19.17 10.80 6.09
CA GLN A 151 -17.75 11.13 6.27
C GLN A 151 -16.87 9.92 5.99
N PHE A 152 -15.66 10.15 5.47
CA PHE A 152 -14.66 9.10 5.28
C PHE A 152 -13.28 9.58 5.71
N ALA A 153 -12.43 8.62 6.06
CA ALA A 153 -11.01 8.83 6.29
C ALA A 153 -10.23 7.62 5.76
N MET A 154 -9.16 7.86 5.01
CA MET A 154 -8.30 6.80 4.48
C MET A 154 -6.84 7.24 4.39
N ARG A 155 -5.91 6.32 4.63
CA ARG A 155 -4.48 6.56 4.41
C ARG A 155 -4.10 6.06 3.04
N VAL A 156 -3.40 6.89 2.28
CA VAL A 156 -2.95 6.56 0.94
C VAL A 156 -1.47 6.92 0.76
N PRO A 157 -0.72 6.14 -0.02
CA PRO A 157 0.63 6.50 -0.42
C PRO A 157 0.63 7.78 -1.29
N GLU A 158 1.36 8.82 -0.88
CA GLU A 158 1.52 10.06 -1.64
C GLU A 158 2.25 9.78 -2.96
N THR A 159 1.48 9.73 -4.04
CA THR A 159 1.97 9.48 -5.40
C THR A 159 1.46 10.58 -6.34
N ALA A 160 2.27 10.97 -7.32
CA ALA A 160 2.03 12.13 -8.19
C ALA A 160 0.72 12.08 -9.01
N ASN A 161 0.11 10.90 -9.19
CA ASN A 161 -1.08 10.68 -10.04
C ASN A 161 -2.18 9.89 -9.31
N LEU A 162 -2.57 10.33 -8.11
CA LEU A 162 -3.63 9.66 -7.35
C LEU A 162 -5.01 10.18 -7.78
N ALA A 163 -5.95 9.27 -8.03
CA ALA A 163 -7.36 9.59 -8.31
C ALA A 163 -8.27 8.74 -7.44
N LEU A 164 -9.30 9.35 -6.87
CA LEU A 164 -10.31 8.69 -6.04
C LEU A 164 -11.57 8.45 -6.87
N VAL A 165 -12.07 7.23 -6.85
CA VAL A 165 -13.31 6.83 -7.49
C VAL A 165 -14.36 6.61 -6.40
N PHE A 166 -15.43 7.38 -6.46
CA PHE A 166 -16.58 7.30 -5.55
C PHE A 166 -17.69 6.54 -6.26
N SER A 167 -18.18 5.49 -5.63
CA SER A 167 -19.23 4.63 -6.18
C SER A 167 -20.27 4.30 -5.11
N PHE A 168 -21.53 4.33 -5.52
CA PHE A 168 -22.66 3.99 -4.67
C PHE A 168 -23.79 3.47 -5.55
N ILE A 169 -24.58 2.54 -5.02
CA ILE A 169 -25.68 1.93 -5.77
C ILE A 169 -26.73 3.01 -6.09
N GLY A 170 -27.14 3.10 -7.35
CA GLY A 170 -28.10 4.11 -7.81
C GLY A 170 -27.52 5.52 -8.04
N MET A 171 -26.20 5.70 -7.94
CA MET A 171 -25.52 6.97 -8.21
C MET A 171 -24.52 6.83 -9.36
N GLU A 172 -24.27 7.93 -10.07
CA GLU A 172 -23.21 7.98 -11.09
C GLU A 172 -21.83 7.89 -10.41
N PRO A 173 -20.93 7.00 -10.89
CA PRO A 173 -19.58 6.93 -10.35
C PRO A 173 -18.85 8.25 -10.64
N LYS A 174 -18.16 8.77 -9.64
CA LYS A 174 -17.47 10.06 -9.74
C LYS A 174 -15.99 9.89 -9.48
N GLU A 175 -15.16 10.36 -10.41
CA GLU A 175 -13.71 10.38 -10.26
C GLU A 175 -13.22 11.77 -9.86
N VAL A 176 -12.35 11.84 -8.86
CA VAL A 176 -11.75 13.08 -8.37
C VAL A 176 -10.23 12.92 -8.28
N ALA A 177 -9.48 13.72 -9.03
CA ALA A 177 -8.03 13.74 -8.96
C ALA A 177 -7.53 14.38 -7.65
N TYR A 178 -6.52 13.75 -7.03
CA TYR A 178 -5.79 14.33 -5.91
C TYR A 178 -4.81 15.38 -6.44
N LYS A 179 -4.93 16.62 -5.94
CA LYS A 179 -4.06 17.75 -6.30
C LYS A 179 -3.30 18.29 -5.08
N GLY A 180 -3.10 17.46 -4.05
CA GLY A 180 -2.45 17.84 -2.78
C GLY A 180 -3.41 18.24 -1.65
N GLN A 181 -4.73 18.22 -1.88
CA GLN A 181 -5.72 18.49 -0.84
C GLN A 181 -5.94 17.28 0.08
N GLN A 182 -5.96 17.51 1.39
CA GLN A 182 -6.25 16.46 2.38
C GLN A 182 -7.74 16.30 2.67
N GLU A 183 -8.53 17.35 2.40
CA GLU A 183 -9.97 17.37 2.63
C GLU A 183 -10.75 17.34 1.31
N PHE A 184 -11.79 16.52 1.25
CA PHE A 184 -12.65 16.35 0.10
C PHE A 184 -14.11 16.65 0.44
N TYR A 185 -14.77 17.39 -0.45
CA TYR A 185 -16.22 17.54 -0.42
C TYR A 185 -16.77 17.09 -1.78
N VAL A 186 -17.50 15.99 -1.78
CA VAL A 186 -17.92 15.31 -3.02
C VAL A 186 -19.43 15.21 -3.08
N VAL A 187 -20.00 15.83 -4.11
CA VAL A 187 -21.43 15.69 -4.46
C VAL A 187 -21.58 14.58 -5.52
N MET A 188 -22.34 13.52 -5.20
CA MET A 188 -22.72 12.47 -6.14
C MET A 188 -24.07 12.77 -6.76
N LYS A 189 -24.24 12.38 -8.03
CA LYS A 189 -25.49 12.55 -8.77
C LYS A 189 -26.24 11.22 -8.87
N THR A 190 -27.56 11.30 -8.87
CA THR A 190 -28.38 10.10 -9.07
C THR A 190 -28.13 9.57 -10.49
N ALA A 191 -27.90 8.26 -10.60
CA ALA A 191 -27.82 7.62 -11.91
C ALA A 191 -29.18 7.76 -12.59
N LYS A 192 -29.22 8.45 -13.73
CA LYS A 192 -30.40 8.41 -14.59
C LYS A 192 -30.41 7.04 -15.24
N GLU A 193 -31.41 6.23 -14.93
CA GLU A 193 -31.73 5.05 -15.74
C GLU A 193 -32.08 5.57 -17.15
N GLU A 194 -31.11 5.56 -18.07
CA GLU A 194 -31.46 5.35 -19.47
C GLU A 194 -32.00 3.92 -19.52
N LEU A 195 -33.32 3.82 -19.53
CA LEU A 195 -34.04 2.61 -19.94
C LEU A 195 -33.62 2.33 -21.39
N GLU A 196 -32.44 1.75 -21.60
CA GLU A 196 -32.17 1.01 -22.82
C GLU A 196 -33.18 -0.12 -22.81
N GLU A 197 -34.20 0.02 -23.64
CA GLU A 197 -35.24 -0.95 -23.88
C GLU A 197 -34.56 -2.23 -24.39
N VAL A 198 -34.12 -3.08 -23.47
CA VAL A 198 -33.51 -4.36 -23.79
C VAL A 198 -34.64 -5.24 -24.29
N VAL A 199 -34.85 -5.24 -25.60
CA VAL A 199 -35.67 -6.26 -26.25
C VAL A 199 -34.93 -7.58 -26.05
N VAL A 200 -35.38 -8.38 -25.08
CA VAL A 200 -34.88 -9.72 -24.86
C VAL A 200 -35.41 -10.59 -26.00
N THR A 201 -34.74 -10.57 -27.15
CA THR A 201 -34.79 -11.67 -28.09
C THR A 201 -33.77 -12.69 -27.62
N GLY A 202 -34.23 -13.90 -27.29
CA GLY A 202 -33.37 -15.00 -26.92
C GLY A 202 -32.26 -15.21 -27.94
N TYR A 203 -31.05 -15.40 -27.42
CA TYR A 203 -29.80 -15.75 -28.10
C TYR A 203 -29.07 -14.60 -28.84
N MET A 204 -27.99 -14.14 -28.19
CA MET A 204 -26.94 -13.20 -28.64
C MET A 204 -27.29 -11.71 -28.74
N LYS A 205 -26.70 -10.92 -27.82
CA LYS A 205 -26.53 -9.46 -27.98
C LYS A 205 -25.34 -9.21 -28.90
N LEU A 206 -25.59 -8.91 -30.17
CA LEU A 206 -24.59 -8.39 -31.10
C LEU A 206 -24.63 -6.86 -31.08
N LYS A 207 -23.47 -6.22 -30.82
CA LYS A 207 -23.32 -4.78 -31.00
C LYS A 207 -23.53 -4.43 -32.47
N LYS A 208 -24.29 -3.36 -32.74
CA LYS A 208 -24.60 -2.85 -34.09
C LYS A 208 -23.34 -2.57 -34.93
N GLU A 209 -22.22 -2.30 -34.27
CA GLU A 209 -20.89 -2.03 -34.83
C GLU A 209 -20.15 -3.28 -35.33
N SER A 210 -20.54 -4.47 -34.87
CA SER A 210 -19.79 -5.72 -35.08
C SER A 210 -20.38 -6.65 -36.15
N PHE A 211 -21.36 -6.18 -36.93
CA PHE A 211 -21.97 -6.96 -38.01
C PHE A 211 -21.33 -6.58 -39.36
N THR A 212 -20.48 -7.45 -39.91
CA THR A 212 -19.80 -7.25 -41.20
C THR A 212 -20.69 -7.55 -42.42
N GLY A 213 -22.00 -7.64 -42.23
CA GLY A 213 -23.00 -7.79 -43.29
C GLY A 213 -23.73 -6.47 -43.51
N ASN A 214 -23.94 -6.09 -44.78
CA ASN A 214 -24.70 -4.91 -45.15
C ASN A 214 -26.12 -4.99 -44.54
N THR A 215 -26.44 -4.14 -43.57
CA THR A 215 -27.75 -4.13 -42.91
C THR A 215 -28.47 -2.81 -43.17
N THR A 216 -29.52 -2.86 -43.98
CA THR A 216 -30.41 -1.71 -44.20
C THR A 216 -31.44 -1.69 -43.07
N THR A 217 -31.35 -0.69 -42.19
CA THR A 217 -32.35 -0.49 -41.12
C THR A 217 -33.44 0.44 -41.64
N VAL A 218 -34.68 -0.05 -41.78
CA VAL A 218 -35.84 0.76 -42.16
C VAL A 218 -36.60 1.17 -40.91
N ASN A 219 -36.71 2.48 -40.66
CA ASN A 219 -37.40 3.00 -39.48
C ASN A 219 -38.93 3.07 -39.67
N LYS A 220 -39.67 3.06 -38.56
CA LYS A 220 -41.14 3.13 -38.52
C LYS A 220 -41.70 4.32 -39.31
N ASP A 221 -41.04 5.47 -39.23
CA ASP A 221 -41.47 6.69 -39.94
C ASP A 221 -41.29 6.59 -41.47
N GLN A 222 -40.39 5.72 -41.95
CA GLN A 222 -40.21 5.46 -43.38
C GLN A 222 -41.26 4.45 -43.89
N LEU A 223 -41.62 3.45 -43.08
CA LEU A 223 -42.71 2.51 -43.38
C LEU A 223 -44.08 3.19 -43.41
N LEU A 224 -44.29 4.21 -42.57
CA LEU A 224 -45.56 4.97 -42.53
C LEU A 224 -45.71 5.96 -43.69
N LYS A 225 -44.63 6.30 -44.40
CA LYS A 225 -44.68 7.16 -45.61
C LYS A 225 -45.11 6.41 -46.86
N THR A 226 -45.12 5.08 -46.84
CA THR A 226 -45.58 4.24 -47.95
C THR A 226 -47.06 3.88 -47.71
N ASN A 227 -47.91 4.05 -48.74
CA ASN A 227 -49.37 3.82 -48.62
C ASN A 227 -49.66 2.35 -48.24
N ASN A 228 -50.03 2.14 -46.98
CA ASN A 228 -49.77 0.88 -46.29
C ASN A 228 -51.01 -0.02 -46.30
N LYS A 229 -51.07 -0.98 -47.25
CA LYS A 229 -51.91 -2.18 -47.11
C LYS A 229 -51.09 -3.46 -46.88
N ASN A 230 -49.77 -3.40 -47.13
CA ASN A 230 -48.90 -4.56 -47.01
C ASN A 230 -47.48 -4.14 -46.62
N VAL A 231 -47.10 -4.44 -45.37
CA VAL A 231 -45.78 -4.13 -44.78
C VAL A 231 -44.66 -4.79 -45.58
N ILE A 232 -44.93 -5.96 -46.14
CA ILE A 232 -43.97 -6.74 -46.90
C ILE A 232 -43.63 -6.06 -48.24
N ALA A 233 -44.61 -5.41 -48.87
CA ALA A 233 -44.39 -4.63 -50.11
C ALA A 233 -43.62 -3.33 -49.85
N ALA A 234 -43.84 -2.69 -48.69
CA ALA A 234 -43.09 -1.50 -48.28
C ALA A 234 -41.60 -1.82 -48.10
N LEU A 235 -41.25 -2.97 -47.53
CA LEU A 235 -39.86 -3.39 -47.34
C LEU A 235 -39.09 -3.62 -48.66
N GLN A 236 -39.76 -4.09 -49.72
CA GLN A 236 -39.13 -4.23 -51.04
C GLN A 236 -38.68 -2.91 -51.66
N ALA A 237 -39.34 -1.79 -51.32
CA ALA A 237 -38.97 -0.48 -51.83
C ALA A 237 -37.67 0.06 -51.22
N PHE A 238 -37.30 -0.44 -50.03
CA PHE A 238 -36.12 0.01 -49.30
C PHE A 238 -34.96 -0.99 -49.35
N GLU A 239 -35.22 -2.27 -49.66
CA GLU A 239 -34.19 -3.29 -49.81
C GLU A 239 -34.32 -3.99 -51.18
N PRO A 240 -33.60 -3.53 -52.23
CA PRO A 240 -33.71 -4.05 -53.60
C PRO A 240 -33.36 -5.54 -53.73
N SER A 241 -32.54 -6.04 -52.81
CA SER A 241 -32.11 -7.43 -52.69
C SER A 241 -33.26 -8.37 -52.29
N PHE A 242 -34.32 -7.82 -51.67
CA PHE A 242 -35.45 -8.57 -51.16
C PHE A 242 -36.57 -8.63 -52.21
N ARG A 243 -36.62 -9.73 -52.98
CA ARG A 243 -37.66 -9.97 -53.99
C ARG A 243 -38.55 -11.13 -53.59
N ILE A 244 -39.86 -10.90 -53.59
CA ILE A 244 -40.85 -11.94 -53.29
C ILE A 244 -41.40 -12.45 -54.60
N LYS A 245 -41.40 -13.78 -54.74
CA LYS A 245 -42.02 -14.46 -55.86
C LYS A 245 -43.48 -14.70 -55.50
N ASP A 246 -44.40 -14.06 -56.21
CA ASP A 246 -45.82 -14.35 -56.06
C ASP A 246 -46.09 -15.80 -56.47
N ASN A 247 -46.55 -16.62 -55.53
CA ASN A 247 -47.06 -17.94 -55.84
C ASN A 247 -48.54 -17.80 -56.22
N LYS A 248 -48.81 -17.56 -57.50
CA LYS A 248 -50.17 -17.69 -58.03
C LYS A 248 -50.42 -19.18 -58.29
N SER A 249 -51.22 -19.80 -57.42
CA SER A 249 -51.89 -21.05 -57.76
C SER A 249 -53.08 -20.79 -58.68
#